data_AF-U3PA01-F1
#
_entry.id   AF-U3PA01-F1
#
_cell.length_a   1.000
_cell.length_b   1.000
_cell.length_c   1.000
_cell.angle_alpha   90.00
_cell.angle_beta   90.00
_cell.angle_gamma   90.00
#
_symmetry.space_group_name_H-M   'P 1'
#
loop_
_entity.id
_entity.type
_entity.pdbx_description
1 polymer ?
#
loop_
_entity_poly.entity_id
_entity_poly.type
_entity_poly.pdbx_seq_one_letter_code
_entity_poly.pdbx_strand_id
1 'polypeptide(L)'
;MLPYSANDYGADAHATGAARSKSLLGPYTKDAEPLLSTAGSHGRFLGPGGPDMVSFRGRDWMLFHSWDEAYLYRGLHAVPVIWRDGLPHPEDER
;
A
#
# COMPACT_ATOMS: atom_id res chain seq x y z
N MET A 1 3.77 -3.82 12.53
CA MET A 1 2.70 -3.36 11.61
C MET A 1 2.33 -4.54 10.74
N LEU A 2 1.04 -4.73 10.45
CA LEU A 2 0.56 -5.70 9.48
C LEU A 2 -0.09 -4.95 8.31
N PRO A 3 0.52 -4.94 7.11
CA PRO A 3 -0.18 -4.49 5.91
C PRO A 3 -1.17 -5.56 5.46
N TYR A 4 -2.30 -5.14 4.90
CA TYR A 4 -3.31 -6.05 4.35
C TYR A 4 -4.04 -5.41 3.17
N SER A 5 -4.51 -6.23 2.24
CA SER A 5 -5.42 -5.78 1.20
C SER A 5 -6.88 -5.87 1.64
N ALA A 6 -7.69 -4.91 1.21
CA ALA A 6 -9.12 -4.83 1.47
C ALA A 6 -9.88 -4.53 0.17
N ASN A 7 -11.17 -4.86 0.18
CA ASN A 7 -12.11 -4.74 -0.94
C ASN A 7 -11.81 -5.68 -2.12
N ASP A 8 -12.70 -5.68 -3.11
CA ASP A 8 -12.58 -6.48 -4.34
C ASP A 8 -11.35 -6.06 -5.15
N TYR A 9 -10.57 -7.05 -5.61
CA TYR A 9 -9.36 -6.86 -6.40
C TYR A 9 -9.63 -6.51 -7.87
N GLY A 10 -10.86 -6.76 -8.36
CA GLY A 10 -11.25 -6.50 -9.74
C GLY A 10 -11.65 -5.06 -10.06
N ALA A 11 -11.56 -4.14 -9.08
CA ALA A 11 -12.02 -2.77 -9.22
C ALA A 11 -11.12 -1.76 -8.50
N ASP A 12 -11.36 -0.47 -8.77
CA ASP A 12 -10.64 0.66 -8.15
C ASP A 12 -10.81 0.77 -6.64
N ALA A 13 -11.82 0.09 -6.10
CA ALA A 13 -12.04 0.03 -4.66
C ALA A 13 -10.96 -0.79 -3.95
N HIS A 14 -10.15 -1.59 -4.66
CA HIS A 14 -9.06 -2.33 -4.05
C HIS A 14 -8.09 -1.37 -3.36
N ALA A 15 -7.81 -1.63 -2.09
CA ALA A 15 -6.99 -0.76 -1.27
C ALA A 15 -6.09 -1.57 -0.35
N THR A 16 -4.97 -0.97 0.02
CA THR A 16 -4.09 -1.49 1.06
C THR A 16 -4.30 -0.72 2.36
N GLY A 17 -4.62 -1.44 3.43
CA GLY A 17 -4.70 -0.91 4.78
C GLY A 17 -3.53 -1.37 5.66
N ALA A 18 -3.45 -0.79 6.86
CA ALA A 18 -2.54 -1.22 7.91
C ALA A 18 -3.25 -1.42 9.24
N ALA A 19 -2.70 -2.31 10.05
CA ALA A 19 -3.06 -2.46 11.45
C ALA A 19 -1.81 -2.58 12.32
N ARG A 20 -1.90 -2.07 13.55
CA ARG A 20 -0.78 -2.01 14.51
C ARG A 20 -1.09 -2.75 15.79
N SER A 21 -0.08 -3.41 16.35
CA SER A 21 -0.12 -4.03 17.67
C SER A 21 1.25 -3.94 18.32
N LYS A 22 1.28 -3.98 19.66
CA LYS A 22 2.51 -4.12 20.46
C LYS A 22 2.93 -5.59 20.62
N SER A 23 2.12 -6.55 20.19
CA SER A 23 2.41 -7.98 20.24
C SER A 23 2.18 -8.61 18.86
N LEU A 24 2.99 -9.61 18.51
CA LEU A 24 2.86 -10.34 17.24
C LEU A 24 1.45 -10.94 17.07
N LEU A 25 0.84 -11.40 18.17
CA LEU A 25 -0.48 -12.04 18.17
C LEU A 25 -1.64 -11.07 18.42
N GLY A 26 -1.38 -9.76 18.47
CA GLY A 26 -2.41 -8.76 18.68
C GLY A 26 -2.71 -8.44 20.16
N PRO A 27 -3.82 -7.72 20.42
CA PRO A 27 -4.83 -7.27 19.45
C PRO A 27 -4.28 -6.23 18.48
N TYR A 28 -4.78 -6.25 17.24
CA TYR A 28 -4.43 -5.27 16.22
C TYR A 28 -5.51 -4.18 16.11
N THR A 29 -5.09 -2.93 16.09
CA THR A 29 -5.95 -1.78 15.81
C THR A 29 -5.73 -1.34 14.37
N LYS A 30 -6.81 -1.25 13.58
CA LYS A 30 -6.75 -0.77 12.19
C LYS A 30 -6.48 0.73 12.19
N ASP A 31 -5.66 1.18 11.25
CA ASP A 31 -5.57 2.60 10.94
C ASP A 31 -6.83 3.06 10.21
N ALA A 32 -7.20 4.33 10.39
CA ALA A 32 -8.46 4.87 9.89
C ALA A 32 -8.45 5.04 8.36
N GLU A 33 -7.28 5.38 7.80
CA GLU A 33 -7.08 5.61 6.39
C GLU A 33 -6.26 4.47 5.75
N PRO A 34 -6.51 4.15 4.46
CA PRO A 34 -5.69 3.20 3.73
C PRO A 34 -4.26 3.76 3.55
N LEU A 35 -3.26 2.87 3.56
CA LEU A 35 -1.88 3.22 3.19
C LEU A 35 -1.78 3.57 1.70
N LEU A 36 -2.57 2.88 0.87
CA LEU A 36 -2.56 3.06 -0.57
C LEU A 36 -3.94 2.80 -1.15
N SER A 37 -4.43 3.73 -1.98
CA SER A 37 -5.69 3.61 -2.69
C SER A 37 -5.65 4.43 -3.99
N THR A 38 -6.59 4.18 -4.89
CA THR A 38 -6.75 4.97 -6.11
C THR A 38 -6.96 6.45 -5.81
N ALA A 39 -7.85 6.77 -4.86
CA ALA A 39 -8.13 8.14 -4.46
C ALA A 39 -6.92 8.80 -3.78
N GLY A 40 -6.27 8.10 -2.84
CA GLY A 40 -5.11 8.61 -2.10
C GLY A 40 -3.87 8.81 -2.96
N SER A 41 -3.78 8.13 -4.11
CA SER A 41 -2.71 8.32 -5.11
C SER A 41 -3.10 9.28 -6.23
N HIS A 42 -4.24 9.99 -6.11
CA HIS A 42 -4.76 10.89 -7.15
C HIS A 42 -4.91 10.22 -8.53
N GLY A 43 -5.30 8.95 -8.56
CA GLY A 43 -5.48 8.17 -9.78
C GLY A 43 -4.20 7.59 -10.37
N ARG A 44 -3.03 7.80 -9.75
CA ARG A 44 -1.76 7.26 -10.23
C ARG A 44 -1.70 5.73 -10.17
N PHE A 45 -2.31 5.13 -9.16
CA PHE A 45 -2.36 3.67 -8.99
C PHE A 45 -3.81 3.21 -8.93
N LEU A 46 -4.26 2.47 -9.94
CA LEU A 46 -5.64 1.98 -10.04
C LEU A 46 -5.78 0.64 -9.33
N GLY A 47 -6.62 0.58 -8.29
CA GLY A 47 -6.86 -0.62 -7.47
C GLY A 47 -5.59 -1.24 -6.88
N PRO A 48 -4.76 -0.50 -6.13
CA PRO A 48 -3.47 -0.99 -5.67
C PRO A 48 -3.59 -2.02 -4.54
N GLY A 49 -2.79 -3.09 -4.61
CA GLY A 49 -2.82 -4.16 -3.61
C GLY A 49 -1.67 -5.15 -3.64
N GLY A 50 -1.76 -6.17 -2.78
CA GLY A 50 -0.68 -7.13 -2.53
C GLY A 50 0.62 -6.47 -2.06
N PRO A 51 0.58 -5.57 -1.06
CA PRO A 51 1.74 -4.83 -0.62
C PRO A 51 2.79 -5.74 0.03
N ASP A 52 4.06 -5.46 -0.23
CA ASP A 52 5.19 -6.01 0.52
C ASP A 52 6.25 -4.91 0.75
N MET A 53 7.07 -5.08 1.78
CA MET A 53 8.10 -4.10 2.16
C MET A 53 9.49 -4.71 2.05
N VAL A 54 10.40 -4.02 1.36
CA VAL A 54 11.81 -4.44 1.26
C VAL A 54 12.74 -3.29 1.61
N SER A 55 13.82 -3.61 2.32
CA SER A 55 14.93 -2.69 2.53
C SER A 55 16.04 -3.00 1.52
N PHE A 56 16.43 -2.02 0.72
CA PHE A 56 17.50 -2.16 -0.27
C PHE A 56 18.40 -0.93 -0.27
N ARG A 57 19.71 -1.15 -0.14
CA ARG A 57 20.75 -0.08 -0.11
C ARG A 57 20.45 1.06 0.87
N GLY A 58 19.92 0.73 2.04
CA GLY A 58 19.61 1.70 3.10
C GLY A 58 18.34 2.52 2.87
N ARG A 59 17.50 2.12 1.91
CA ARG A 59 16.17 2.71 1.68
C ARG A 59 15.10 1.63 1.76
N ASP A 60 13.95 2.00 2.31
CA ASP A 60 12.77 1.14 2.33
C ASP A 60 11.87 1.40 1.13
N TRP A 61 11.33 0.33 0.59
CA TRP A 61 10.48 0.33 -0.60
C TRP A 61 9.21 -0.45 -0.32
N MET A 62 8.10 0.05 -0.87
CA MET A 62 6.85 -0.68 -0.94
C MET A 62 6.71 -1.25 -2.35
N LEU A 63 6.52 -2.56 -2.43
CA LEU A 63 6.12 -3.23 -3.66
C LEU A 63 4.62 -3.48 -3.61
N PHE A 64 3.93 -3.31 -4.74
CA PHE A 64 2.50 -3.62 -4.87
C PHE A 64 2.14 -3.73 -6.34
N HIS A 65 0.99 -4.30 -6.65
CA HIS A 65 0.44 -4.26 -8.01
C HIS A 65 -0.64 -3.19 -8.14
N SER A 66 -0.84 -2.66 -9.35
CA SER A 66 -2.05 -1.92 -9.76
C SER A 66 -2.38 -2.18 -11.22
N TRP A 67 -3.61 -1.89 -11.61
CA TRP A 67 -4.08 -1.98 -12.99
C TRP A 67 -3.44 -0.91 -13.87
N ASP A 68 -3.26 -1.23 -15.15
CA ASP A 68 -3.06 -0.23 -16.20
C ASP A 68 -4.37 0.53 -16.48
N GLU A 69 -4.28 1.67 -17.18
CA GLU A 69 -5.45 2.52 -17.46
C GLU A 69 -6.58 1.81 -18.21
N ALA A 70 -6.26 0.73 -18.93
CA ALA A 70 -7.21 -0.09 -19.67
C ALA A 70 -7.77 -1.28 -18.87
N TYR A 71 -7.32 -1.50 -17.62
CA TYR A 71 -7.67 -2.66 -16.77
C TYR A 71 -7.42 -4.02 -17.45
N LEU A 72 -6.40 -4.10 -18.30
CA LEU A 72 -6.01 -5.30 -19.02
C LEU A 72 -4.92 -6.08 -18.28
N TYR A 73 -4.07 -5.41 -17.51
CA TYR A 73 -2.93 -6.01 -16.84
C TYR A 73 -2.65 -5.37 -15.48
N ARG A 74 -2.12 -6.16 -14.55
CA ARG A 74 -1.63 -5.67 -13.25
C ARG A 74 -0.11 -5.66 -13.24
N GLY A 75 0.47 -4.47 -13.29
CA GLY A 75 1.91 -4.27 -13.23
C GLY A 75 2.42 -4.22 -11.80
N LEU A 76 3.68 -4.62 -11.60
CA LEU A 76 4.37 -4.48 -10.31
C LEU A 76 5.02 -3.10 -10.22
N HIS A 77 4.77 -2.39 -9.13
CA HIS A 77 5.41 -1.15 -8.75
C HIS A 77 6.39 -1.39 -7.61
N ALA A 78 7.46 -0.59 -7.58
CA ALA A 78 8.35 -0.46 -6.43
C ALA A 78 8.54 1.04 -6.18
N VAL A 79 8.02 1.54 -5.07
CA VAL A 79 8.11 2.96 -4.71
C VAL A 79 8.90 3.12 -3.42
N PRO A 80 9.79 4.12 -3.32
CA PRO A 80 10.42 4.42 -2.05
C PRO A 80 9.37 4.92 -1.06
N VAL A 81 9.61 4.71 0.25
CA VAL A 81 8.68 5.16 1.29
C VAL A 81 9.29 6.15 2.26
N ILE A 82 8.45 7.02 2.78
CA ILE A 82 8.72 7.86 3.94
C ILE A 82 7.87 7.33 5.10
N TRP A 83 8.50 7.13 6.25
CA TRP A 83 7.82 6.71 7.47
C TRP A 83 7.24 7.91 8.22
N ARG A 84 5.93 7.90 8.51
CA ARG A 84 5.23 8.90 9.33
C ARG A 84 4.39 8.18 10.37
N ASP A 85 4.55 8.54 11.64
CA ASP A 85 3.82 7.93 12.76
C ASP A 85 3.86 6.38 12.80
N GLY A 86 4.97 5.81 12.31
CA GLY A 86 5.19 4.36 12.23
C GLY A 86 4.48 3.66 11.06
N LEU A 87 3.99 4.42 10.08
CA LEU A 87 3.37 3.91 8.85
C LEU A 87 4.19 4.32 7.62
N PRO A 88 4.34 3.42 6.62
CA PRO A 88 5.01 3.73 5.38
C PRO A 88 4.05 4.43 4.42
N HIS A 89 4.47 5.58 3.89
CA HIS A 89 3.77 6.28 2.82
C HIS A 89 4.67 6.30 1.59
N PRO A 90 4.14 6.04 0.38
CA PRO A 90 4.89 6.30 -0.85
C PRO A 90 5.49 7.71 -0.82
N GLU A 91 6.76 7.80 -1.16
CA GLU A 91 7.43 9.07 -1.37
C GLU A 91 6.86 9.67 -2.67
N ASP A 92 5.97 10.67 -2.55
CA ASP A 92 5.46 11.40 -3.70
C ASP A 92 6.61 12.13 -4.41
N GLU A 93 7.05 11.59 -5.54
CA GLU A 93 7.79 12.35 -6.54
C GLU A 93 6.78 13.31 -7.19
N ARG A 94 6.82 14.58 -6.77
CA ARG A 94 6.01 15.67 -7.34
C ARG A 94 6.17 15.77 -8.86
#